data_AF-A0A522T408-F1
#
_entry.id   AF-A0A522T408-F1
#
_cell.length_a   1.000
_cell.length_b   1.000
_cell.length_c   1.000
_cell.angle_alpha   90.00
_cell.angle_beta   90.00
_cell.angle_gamma   90.00
#
_symmetry.space_group_name_H-M   'P 1'
#
loop_
_entity.id
_entity.type
_entity.pdbx_description
1 polymer ?
#
loop_
_entity_poly.entity_id
_entity_poly.type
_entity_poly.pdbx_seq_one_letter_code
_entity_poly.pdbx_strand_id
1 'polypeptide(L)'
;MSSIEFNQLLVSNADFLRPFAVTLTRDNEAAKDLFQETMYRALANQEKYNVGTNIKAWLYTIMRNIFINNYRRKVKQNTIFDHTTNDYLLDYNQPSVANSAEADLGAKEIRHSIERLPEIFKRPFVMYFEGYKYYEIADQLHEPLGTIKSRIHFARKMLKAQVAKY
;
A
#
# COMPACT_ATOMS: atom_id res chain seq x y z
N MET A 1 -8.46 -24.55 1.22
CA MET A 1 -9.26 -23.89 0.17
C MET A 1 -8.79 -24.43 -1.16
N SER A 2 -9.70 -24.96 -1.96
CA SER A 2 -9.43 -25.44 -3.32
C SER A 2 -9.07 -24.27 -4.24
N SER A 3 -8.31 -24.52 -5.31
CA SER A 3 -8.02 -23.52 -6.35
C SER A 3 -9.29 -22.94 -6.97
N ILE A 4 -10.36 -23.75 -7.10
CA ILE A 4 -11.65 -23.28 -7.64
C ILE A 4 -12.31 -22.29 -6.67
N GLU A 5 -12.34 -22.62 -5.38
CA GLU A 5 -12.89 -21.75 -4.34
C GLU A 5 -12.13 -20.43 -4.24
N PHE A 6 -10.80 -20.47 -4.36
CA PHE A 6 -9.97 -19.27 -4.37
C PHE A 6 -10.23 -18.39 -5.59
N ASN A 7 -10.30 -18.97 -6.78
CA ASN A 7 -10.57 -18.23 -8.02
C ASN A 7 -11.92 -17.51 -7.96
N GLN A 8 -12.95 -18.16 -7.43
CA GLN A 8 -14.26 -17.55 -7.21
C GLN A 8 -14.17 -16.40 -6.20
N LEU A 9 -13.53 -16.64 -5.04
CA LEU A 9 -13.33 -15.60 -4.03
C LEU A 9 -12.61 -14.38 -4.62
N LEU A 10 -11.58 -14.61 -5.43
CA LEU A 10 -10.79 -13.58 -6.07
C LEU A 10 -11.62 -12.75 -7.05
N VAL A 11 -12.30 -13.38 -8.01
CA VAL A 11 -13.08 -12.68 -9.05
C VAL A 11 -14.22 -11.88 -8.41
N SER A 12 -14.95 -12.46 -7.46
CA SER A 12 -16.06 -11.78 -6.77
C SER A 12 -15.62 -10.58 -5.93
N ASN A 13 -14.32 -10.46 -5.61
CA ASN A 13 -13.78 -9.39 -4.78
C ASN A 13 -12.75 -8.53 -5.51
N ALA A 14 -12.56 -8.64 -6.82
CA ALA A 14 -11.54 -7.86 -7.52
C ALA A 14 -12.01 -6.46 -7.93
N ASP A 15 -13.29 -6.31 -8.30
CA ASP A 15 -13.77 -5.09 -8.97
C ASP A 15 -13.62 -3.80 -8.15
N PHE A 16 -13.61 -3.89 -6.81
CA PHE A 16 -13.38 -2.71 -5.97
C PHE A 16 -12.01 -2.05 -6.21
N LEU A 17 -11.04 -2.77 -6.80
CA LEU A 17 -9.71 -2.27 -7.11
C LEU A 17 -9.68 -1.30 -8.31
N ARG A 18 -10.65 -1.36 -9.21
CA ARG A 18 -10.67 -0.56 -10.45
C ARG A 18 -10.57 0.94 -10.20
N PRO A 19 -11.38 1.56 -9.33
CA PRO A 19 -11.24 2.99 -9.03
C PRO A 19 -9.86 3.31 -8.44
N PHE A 20 -9.32 2.46 -7.56
CA PHE A 20 -7.98 2.67 -6.99
C PHE A 20 -6.88 2.61 -8.05
N ALA A 21 -6.98 1.69 -9.01
CA ALA A 21 -6.01 1.61 -10.10
C ALA A 21 -5.99 2.91 -10.91
N VAL A 22 -7.16 3.46 -11.25
CA VAL A 22 -7.29 4.76 -11.95
C VAL A 22 -6.73 5.91 -11.12
N THR A 23 -7.03 5.96 -9.82
CA THR A 23 -6.49 7.01 -8.93
C THR A 23 -4.96 6.95 -8.84
N LEU A 24 -4.37 5.75 -8.79
CA LEU A 24 -2.93 5.56 -8.71
C LEU A 24 -2.22 5.93 -10.01
N THR A 25 -2.74 5.47 -11.16
CA THR A 25 -2.06 5.65 -12.46
C THR A 25 -2.38 6.98 -13.13
N ARG A 26 -3.55 7.58 -12.84
CA ARG A 26 -4.13 8.73 -13.55
C ARG A 26 -4.25 8.52 -15.07
N ASP A 27 -4.26 7.26 -15.50
CA ASP A 27 -4.33 6.84 -16.89
C ASP A 27 -5.13 5.53 -17.00
N ASN A 28 -6.09 5.49 -17.92
CA ASN A 28 -7.04 4.38 -18.02
C ASN A 28 -6.40 3.08 -18.53
N GLU A 29 -5.43 3.15 -19.45
CA GLU A 29 -4.77 1.95 -19.96
C GLU A 29 -3.80 1.39 -18.92
N ALA A 30 -2.97 2.24 -18.32
CA ALA A 30 -2.11 1.86 -17.21
C ALA A 30 -2.90 1.33 -16.01
N ALA A 31 -4.12 1.82 -15.76
CA ALA A 31 -5.00 1.30 -14.72
C ALA A 31 -5.45 -0.14 -15.04
N LYS A 32 -5.81 -0.44 -16.29
CA LYS A 32 -6.15 -1.80 -16.73
C LYS A 32 -4.95 -2.74 -16.56
N ASP A 33 -3.76 -2.30 -16.96
CA ASP A 33 -2.53 -3.08 -16.83
C ASP A 33 -2.20 -3.37 -15.36
N LEU A 34 -2.28 -2.35 -14.50
CA LEU A 34 -2.06 -2.51 -13.06
C LEU A 34 -3.07 -3.48 -12.42
N PHE A 35 -4.34 -3.39 -12.81
CA PHE A 35 -5.37 -4.32 -12.37
C PHE A 35 -5.07 -5.76 -12.81
N GLN A 36 -4.75 -5.97 -14.09
CA GLN A 36 -4.44 -7.29 -14.63
C GLN A 36 -3.21 -7.92 -13.97
N GLU A 37 -2.12 -7.16 -13.82
CA GLU A 37 -0.90 -7.61 -13.14
C GLU A 37 -1.20 -7.96 -11.66
N THR A 38 -2.09 -7.23 -11.00
CA THR A 38 -2.52 -7.55 -9.63
C THR A 38 -3.22 -8.91 -9.58
N MET A 39 -4.14 -9.17 -10.51
CA MET A 39 -4.86 -10.44 -10.57
C MET A 39 -3.92 -11.61 -10.89
N TYR A 40 -3.00 -11.42 -11.84
CA TYR A 40 -1.97 -12.40 -12.18
C TYR A 40 -1.12 -12.75 -10.95
N ARG A 41 -0.62 -11.75 -10.22
CA ARG A 41 0.18 -11.99 -9.01
C ARG A 41 -0.60 -12.62 -7.88
N ALA A 42 -1.87 -12.29 -7.71
CA ALA A 42 -2.74 -12.90 -6.71
C ALA A 42 -2.90 -14.40 -6.99
N LEU A 43 -3.15 -14.78 -8.24
CA LEU A 43 -3.21 -16.18 -8.67
C LEU A 43 -1.86 -16.90 -8.48
N ALA A 44 -0.77 -16.30 -8.97
CA ALA A 44 0.56 -16.89 -8.87
C ALA A 44 1.07 -17.05 -7.42
N ASN A 45 0.51 -16.29 -6.48
CA ASN A 45 0.87 -16.33 -5.07
C ASN A 45 -0.30 -16.77 -4.18
N GLN A 46 -1.24 -17.56 -4.71
CA GLN A 46 -2.40 -18.05 -3.97
C GLN A 46 -2.00 -18.69 -2.63
N GLU A 47 -0.89 -19.44 -2.59
CA GLU A 47 -0.40 -20.11 -1.38
C GLU A 47 -0.04 -19.14 -0.24
N LYS A 48 0.25 -17.87 -0.56
CA LYS A 48 0.55 -16.82 0.44
C LYS A 48 -0.70 -16.20 1.04
N TYR A 49 -1.88 -16.53 0.53
CA TYR A 49 -3.14 -16.05 1.08
C TYR A 49 -3.55 -16.90 2.30
N ASN A 50 -3.66 -16.24 3.45
CA ASN A 50 -4.16 -16.88 4.66
C ASN A 50 -5.69 -16.90 4.63
N VAL A 51 -6.26 -18.09 4.47
CA VAL A 51 -7.72 -18.30 4.42
C VAL A 51 -8.37 -17.71 5.67
N GLY A 52 -9.50 -17.02 5.49
CA GLY A 52 -10.22 -16.33 6.57
C GLY A 52 -9.74 -14.90 6.86
N THR A 53 -8.66 -14.43 6.20
CA THR A 53 -8.26 -13.01 6.25
C THR A 53 -9.01 -12.18 5.20
N ASN A 54 -8.89 -10.85 5.26
CA ASN A 54 -9.59 -9.96 4.34
C ASN A 54 -8.92 -9.98 2.95
N ILE A 55 -9.55 -10.66 1.98
CA ILE A 55 -9.08 -10.75 0.60
C ILE A 55 -8.93 -9.38 -0.07
N LYS A 56 -9.84 -8.43 0.18
CA LYS A 56 -9.78 -7.08 -0.40
C LYS A 56 -8.51 -6.35 0.06
N ALA A 57 -8.22 -6.39 1.37
CA ALA A 57 -7.00 -5.78 1.91
C ALA A 57 -5.72 -6.43 1.34
N TRP A 58 -5.74 -7.75 1.15
CA TRP A 58 -4.62 -8.48 0.54
C TRP A 58 -4.41 -8.05 -0.93
N LEU A 59 -5.47 -8.01 -1.73
CA LEU A 59 -5.39 -7.58 -3.14
C LEU A 59 -4.93 -6.12 -3.30
N TYR A 60 -5.45 -5.22 -2.46
CA TYR A 60 -5.01 -3.83 -2.45
C TYR A 60 -3.51 -3.72 -2.14
N THR A 61 -3.02 -4.53 -1.20
CA THR A 61 -1.59 -4.58 -0.86
C THR A 61 -0.75 -5.02 -2.07
N ILE A 62 -1.19 -6.04 -2.81
CA ILE A 62 -0.52 -6.50 -4.03
C ILE A 62 -0.47 -5.37 -5.07
N MET A 63 -1.62 -4.75 -5.38
CA MET A 63 -1.74 -3.66 -6.35
C MET A 63 -0.82 -2.49 -6.01
N ARG A 64 -0.88 -2.03 -4.76
CA ARG A 64 -0.05 -0.92 -4.27
C ARG A 64 1.44 -1.22 -4.38
N ASN A 65 1.84 -2.45 -4.04
CA ASN A 65 3.23 -2.87 -4.16
C ASN A 65 3.70 -2.92 -5.61
N ILE A 66 2.86 -3.39 -6.55
CA ILE A 66 3.19 -3.35 -7.99
C ILE A 66 3.40 -1.91 -8.43
N PHE A 67 2.45 -1.02 -8.12
CA PHE A 67 2.51 0.39 -8.50
C PHE A 67 3.78 1.08 -7.98
N ILE A 68 4.07 0.98 -6.68
CA ILE A 68 5.26 1.57 -6.07
C ILE A 68 6.54 1.04 -6.71
N ASN A 69 6.63 -0.27 -6.96
CA ASN A 69 7.81 -0.86 -7.57
C ASN A 69 8.00 -0.37 -9.02
N ASN A 70 6.92 -0.27 -9.80
CA ASN A 70 6.96 0.25 -11.16
C ASN A 70 7.36 1.73 -11.19
N TYR A 71 6.79 2.53 -10.28
CA TYR A 71 7.15 3.94 -10.13
C TYR A 71 8.63 4.12 -9.83
N ARG A 72 9.17 3.40 -8.85
CA ARG A 72 10.61 3.44 -8.50
C ARG A 72 11.51 3.02 -9.66
N ARG A 73 11.12 2.02 -10.43
CA ARG A 73 11.84 1.59 -11.65
C ARG A 73 11.85 2.71 -12.69
N LYS A 74 10.70 3.34 -12.93
CA LYS A 74 10.57 4.46 -13.88
C LYS A 74 11.40 5.67 -13.45
N VAL A 75 11.37 6.04 -12.17
CA VAL A 75 12.22 7.12 -11.64
C VAL A 75 13.70 6.80 -11.86
N LYS A 76 14.16 5.60 -11.49
CA LYS A 76 15.56 5.20 -11.69
C LYS A 76 15.98 5.19 -13.16
N GLN A 77 15.08 4.81 -14.08
CA GLN A 77 15.34 4.86 -15.52
C GLN A 77 15.38 6.29 -16.05
N ASN A 78 14.49 7.17 -15.57
CA ASN A 78 14.44 8.58 -15.98
C ASN A 78 15.60 9.41 -15.41
N THR A 79 16.12 9.09 -14.23
CA THR A 79 17.33 9.74 -13.67
C THR A 79 18.57 9.50 -14.54
N ILE A 80 18.55 8.50 -15.44
CA ILE A 80 19.63 8.26 -16.41
C ILE A 80 19.49 9.18 -17.65
N PHE A 81 18.32 9.77 -17.89
CA PHE A 81 18.00 10.46 -19.15
C PHE A 81 17.60 11.95 -19.06
N ASP A 82 16.99 12.49 -17.98
CA ASP A 82 16.86 13.96 -17.83
C ASP A 82 16.33 14.41 -16.45
N HIS A 83 16.71 15.64 -16.04
CA HIS A 83 16.31 16.33 -14.82
C HIS A 83 14.96 17.05 -14.98
N THR A 84 13.84 16.33 -14.95
CA THR A 84 12.52 16.97 -14.80
C THR A 84 11.81 16.48 -13.54
N THR A 85 11.41 17.46 -12.73
CA THR A 85 10.83 17.30 -11.41
C THR A 85 9.44 16.64 -11.45
N ASN A 86 9.37 15.48 -10.81
CA ASN A 86 8.25 14.81 -10.16
C ASN A 86 6.88 15.52 -10.19
N ASP A 87 6.00 15.07 -11.11
CA ASP A 87 4.58 15.47 -11.13
C ASP A 87 3.61 14.37 -10.62
N TYR A 88 4.16 13.35 -9.96
CA TYR A 88 3.39 12.28 -9.32
C TYR A 88 3.65 12.28 -7.81
N LEU A 89 3.47 13.44 -7.18
CA LEU A 89 3.12 13.45 -5.77
C LEU A 89 1.86 12.61 -5.62
N LEU A 90 1.98 11.52 -4.85
CA LEU A 90 0.85 10.85 -4.21
C LEU A 90 0.15 11.93 -3.38
N ASP A 91 -0.77 12.66 -4.01
CA ASP A 91 -1.68 13.53 -3.30
C ASP A 91 -2.54 12.61 -2.45
N TYR A 92 -2.22 12.57 -1.16
CA TYR A 92 -2.95 11.82 -0.16
C TYR A 92 -4.36 12.40 0.10
N ASN A 93 -4.79 13.35 -0.72
CA ASN A 93 -6.15 13.85 -0.79
C ASN A 93 -6.78 13.34 -2.09
N GLN A 94 -7.62 12.30 -2.03
CA GLN A 94 -8.89 12.26 -2.76
C GLN A 94 -9.72 11.06 -2.28
N PRO A 95 -11.05 11.21 -2.25
CA PRO A 95 -11.97 10.47 -1.40
C PRO A 95 -12.35 9.11 -1.99
N SER A 96 -12.68 8.18 -1.10
CA SER A 96 -13.34 6.92 -1.44
C SER A 96 -14.68 7.19 -2.12
N VAL A 97 -14.88 6.62 -3.30
CA VAL A 97 -16.22 6.49 -3.88
C VAL A 97 -17.00 5.45 -3.03
N ALA A 98 -18.14 5.92 -2.50
CA ALA A 98 -19.18 5.30 -1.68
C ALA A 98 -19.00 5.30 -0.13
N ASN A 99 -19.90 6.06 0.52
CA ASN A 99 -20.07 6.39 1.97
C ASN A 99 -19.17 7.49 2.54
N SER A 100 -19.40 8.71 2.04
CA SER A 100 -18.58 9.93 2.15
C SER A 100 -18.56 10.67 3.50
N ALA A 101 -19.13 10.12 4.58
CA ALA A 101 -18.99 10.72 5.92
C ALA A 101 -18.08 9.89 6.83
N GLU A 102 -18.36 8.58 6.96
CA GLU A 102 -17.59 7.69 7.84
C GLU A 102 -16.20 7.36 7.28
N ALA A 103 -16.06 7.17 5.96
CA ALA A 103 -14.76 6.85 5.35
C ALA A 103 -13.79 8.04 5.41
N ASP A 104 -14.29 9.27 5.29
CA ASP A 104 -13.49 10.49 5.35
C ASP A 104 -13.08 10.83 6.81
N LEU A 105 -13.95 10.54 7.78
CA LEU A 105 -13.63 10.57 9.20
C LEU A 105 -12.53 9.56 9.55
N GLY A 106 -12.67 8.31 9.11
CA GLY A 106 -11.67 7.26 9.37
C GLY A 106 -10.30 7.56 8.75
N ALA A 107 -10.23 8.16 7.57
CA ALA A 107 -8.97 8.55 6.95
C ALA A 107 -8.24 9.67 7.73
N LYS A 108 -8.98 10.68 8.19
CA LYS A 108 -8.44 11.77 9.03
C LYS A 108 -7.97 11.26 10.39
N GLU A 109 -8.73 10.36 11.00
CA GLU A 109 -8.40 9.74 12.28
C GLU A 109 -7.15 8.86 12.21
N ILE A 110 -7.00 8.08 11.13
CA ILE A 110 -5.78 7.29 10.89
C ILE A 110 -4.58 8.22 10.72
N ARG A 111 -4.72 9.33 9.97
CA ARG A 111 -3.63 10.32 9.80
C ARG A 111 -3.24 10.93 11.14
N HIS A 112 -4.21 11.36 11.94
CA HIS A 112 -3.98 11.89 13.28
C HIS A 112 -3.31 10.88 14.22
N SER A 113 -3.70 9.62 14.12
CA SER A 113 -3.10 8.51 14.88
C SER A 113 -1.63 8.30 14.51
N ILE A 114 -1.29 8.40 13.22
CA ILE A 114 0.10 8.34 12.74
C ILE A 114 0.91 9.54 13.25
N GLU A 115 0.35 10.75 13.22
CA GLU A 115 1.02 11.96 13.72
C GLU A 115 1.36 11.89 15.21
N ARG A 116 0.50 11.23 16.00
CA ARG A 116 0.68 11.00 17.44
C ARG A 116 1.69 9.89 17.79
N LEU A 117 2.19 9.14 16.82
CA LEU A 117 3.23 8.15 17.08
C LEU A 117 4.53 8.85 17.51
N PRO A 118 5.26 8.31 18.50
CA PRO A 118 6.61 8.76 18.81
C PRO A 118 7.49 8.74 17.56
N GLU A 119 8.32 9.78 17.37
CA GLU A 119 9.10 9.98 16.14
C GLU A 119 9.94 8.76 15.75
N ILE A 120 10.48 8.08 16.77
CA ILE A 120 11.27 6.86 16.65
C ILE A 120 10.52 5.71 15.94
N PHE A 121 9.20 5.67 16.04
CA PHE A 121 8.33 4.69 15.36
C PHE A 121 7.68 5.27 14.10
N LYS A 122 7.31 6.56 14.15
CA LYS A 122 6.64 7.27 13.06
C LYS A 122 7.50 7.30 11.81
N ARG A 123 8.75 7.77 11.90
CA ARG A 123 9.61 7.98 10.74
C ARG A 123 9.91 6.69 9.95
N PRO A 124 10.35 5.58 10.58
CA PRO A 124 10.49 4.30 9.88
C PRO A 124 9.17 3.78 9.30
N PHE A 125 8.05 3.98 10.01
CA PHE A 125 6.74 3.52 9.56
C PHE A 125 6.23 4.29 8.34
N VAL A 126 6.37 5.62 8.31
CA VAL A 126 5.99 6.46 7.17
C VAL A 126 6.80 6.10 5.94
N MET A 127 8.13 5.96 6.06
CA MET A 127 8.97 5.52 4.94
C MET A 127 8.59 4.11 4.45
N TYR A 128 8.35 3.17 5.37
CA TYR A 128 7.87 1.85 4.97
C TYR A 128 6.51 1.92 4.26
N PHE A 129 5.61 2.76 4.76
CA PHE A 129 4.32 2.99 4.15
C PHE A 129 4.49 3.56 2.75
N GLU A 130 5.33 4.57 2.54
CA GLU A 130 5.70 5.12 1.22
C GLU A 130 6.39 4.12 0.29
N GLY A 131 6.71 2.92 0.78
CA GLY A 131 7.16 1.79 -0.02
C GLY A 131 8.65 1.54 0.05
N TYR A 132 9.38 2.21 0.95
CA TYR A 132 10.80 1.94 1.18
C TYR A 132 10.98 0.53 1.73
N LYS A 133 11.97 -0.18 1.22
CA LYS A 133 12.32 -1.51 1.73
C LYS A 133 13.05 -1.36 3.05
N TYR A 134 12.94 -2.36 3.91
CA TYR A 134 13.55 -2.33 5.24
C TYR A 134 15.05 -1.96 5.24
N TYR A 135 15.82 -2.43 4.25
CA TYR A 135 17.25 -2.11 4.16
C TYR A 135 17.51 -0.66 3.70
N GLU A 136 16.64 -0.08 2.86
CA GLU A 136 16.74 1.31 2.41
C GLU A 136 16.45 2.27 3.58
N ILE A 137 15.46 1.91 4.41
CA ILE A 137 15.13 2.66 5.63
C ILE A 137 16.28 2.56 6.64
N ALA A 138 16.86 1.37 6.82
CA ALA A 138 17.99 1.15 7.70
C ALA A 138 19.20 2.00 7.31
N ASP A 139 19.50 2.04 6.01
CA ASP A 139 20.57 2.86 5.45
C ASP A 139 20.30 4.37 5.64
N GLN A 140 19.11 4.83 5.26
CA GLN A 140 18.74 6.25 5.33
C GLN A 140 18.60 6.80 6.76
N LEU A 141 18.25 5.96 7.73
CA LEU A 141 18.18 6.33 9.14
C LEU A 141 19.46 6.01 9.92
N HIS A 142 20.45 5.39 9.27
CA HIS A 142 21.70 4.92 9.88
C HIS A 142 21.47 4.02 11.12
N GLU A 143 20.53 3.09 10.99
CA GLU A 143 20.14 2.17 12.06
C GLU A 143 20.15 0.71 11.62
N PRO A 144 20.37 -0.25 12.54
CA PRO A 144 20.34 -1.66 12.19
C PRO A 144 19.00 -2.13 11.62
N LEU A 145 19.05 -3.05 10.65
CA LEU A 145 17.85 -3.63 10.01
C LEU A 145 16.87 -4.25 11.02
N GLY A 146 17.39 -4.89 12.07
CA GLY A 146 16.57 -5.45 13.16
C GLY A 146 15.81 -4.37 13.92
N THR A 147 16.45 -3.22 14.16
CA THR A 147 15.84 -2.06 14.81
C THR A 147 14.69 -1.51 13.96
N ILE A 148 14.89 -1.34 12.65
CA ILE A 148 13.85 -0.87 11.73
C ILE A 148 12.65 -1.82 11.72
N LYS A 149 12.88 -3.14 11.61
CA LYS A 149 11.81 -4.15 11.67
C LYS A 149 11.01 -4.03 12.96
N SER A 150 11.70 -3.92 14.09
CA SER A 150 11.06 -3.83 15.41
C SER A 150 10.24 -2.54 15.56
N ARG A 151 10.77 -1.39 15.14
CA ARG A 151 10.09 -0.08 15.18
C ARG A 151 8.83 -0.05 14.31
N ILE A 152 8.89 -0.58 13.09
CA ILE A 152 7.71 -0.68 12.20
C ILE A 152 6.65 -1.61 12.82
N HIS A 153 7.08 -2.72 13.41
CA HIS A 153 6.17 -3.63 14.10
C HIS A 153 5.47 -2.94 15.30
N PHE A 154 6.21 -2.20 16.12
CA PHE A 154 5.63 -1.44 17.23
C PHE A 154 4.69 -0.33 16.76
N ALA A 155 5.05 0.41 15.71
CA ALA A 155 4.17 1.41 15.09
C ALA A 155 2.82 0.79 14.69
N ARG A 156 2.84 -0.36 13.99
CA ARG A 156 1.62 -1.08 13.60
C ARG A 156 0.78 -1.52 14.81
N LYS A 157 1.43 -2.00 15.87
CA LYS A 157 0.74 -2.40 17.11
C LYS A 157 0.06 -1.21 17.80
N MET A 158 0.73 -0.07 17.88
CA MET A 158 0.20 1.16 18.47
C MET A 158 -0.99 1.69 17.68
N LEU A 159 -0.87 1.77 16.34
CA LEU A 159 -1.96 2.21 15.47
C LEU A 159 -3.17 1.29 15.58
N LYS A 160 -2.97 -0.04 15.59
CA LYS A 160 -4.06 -1.00 15.77
C LYS A 160 -4.80 -0.79 17.08
N ALA A 161 -4.09 -0.52 18.18
CA ALA A 161 -4.69 -0.29 19.49
C ALA A 161 -5.48 1.03 19.56
N GLN A 162 -5.08 2.05 18.80
CA GLN A 162 -5.80 3.31 18.71
C GLN A 162 -7.08 3.20 17.87
N VAL A 163 -7.02 2.46 16.76
CA VAL A 163 -8.19 2.23 15.89
C VAL A 163 -9.19 1.27 16.53
N ALA A 164 -8.76 0.27 17.31
CA ALA A 164 -9.65 -0.68 17.99
C ALA A 164 -10.35 -0.11 19.25
N LYS A 165 -10.05 1.13 19.64
CA LYS A 165 -10.70 1.82 20.76
C LYS A 165 -12.02 2.49 20.39
N TYR A 166 -12.41 2.38 19.12
CA TYR A 166 -13.62 2.88 18.50
C TYR A 166 -14.30 1.73 17.77
#